data_AF-A0A2V6LLS9-F1
#
_entry.id   AF-A0A2V6LLS9-F1
#
_cell.length_a   1.000
_cell.length_b   1.000
_cell.length_c   1.000
_cell.angle_alpha   90.00
_cell.angle_beta   90.00
_cell.angle_gamma   90.00
#
_symmetry.space_group_name_H-M   'P 1'
#
loop_
_entity.id
_entity.type
_entity.pdbx_description
1 polymer ?
#
loop_
_entity_poly.entity_id
_entity_poly.type
_entity_poly.pdbx_seq_one_letter_code
_entity_poly.pdbx_strand_id
1 'polypeptide(L)'
;ATRICVGIGEGGYGPAAPTILSDVYPIETRGRVMAIFYTAIPVGSALGYVIGGLIGAHFGWRWAFYLVAPPGLLLGLLCFWQRDPRVVAHHVVQESPRRRLADYLRLFRTRSYLINCVAQTLMTFVTGGLGFWVPAYLRYRNQSSDVGMTIFGLITVVAGLASTLLGGVIADRFRSRFGGSYLWVSGI
;
A
#
# COMPACT_ATOMS: atom_id res chain seq x y z
N ALA A 1 18.68 5.10 14.89
CA ALA A 1 17.49 5.29 15.74
C ALA A 1 16.26 5.70 14.91
N THR A 2 16.25 6.85 14.21
CA THR A 2 15.05 7.42 13.54
C THR A 2 14.37 6.51 12.50
N ARG A 3 15.13 5.71 11.75
CA ARG A 3 14.57 4.77 10.75
C ARG A 3 13.77 3.62 11.37
N ILE A 4 14.08 3.25 12.61
CA ILE A 4 13.36 2.19 13.34
C ILE A 4 11.95 2.68 13.69
N CYS A 5 11.82 3.94 14.13
CA CYS A 5 10.52 4.55 14.44
C CYS A 5 9.59 4.59 13.23
N VAL A 6 10.14 4.94 12.05
CA VAL A 6 9.37 4.91 10.78
C VAL A 6 8.93 3.48 10.45
N GLY A 7 9.83 2.50 10.58
CA GLY A 7 9.49 1.09 10.31
C GLY A 7 8.40 0.54 11.24
N ILE A 8 8.41 0.91 12.52
CA ILE A 8 7.35 0.54 13.47
C ILE A 8 6.00 1.16 13.04
N GLY A 9 6.01 2.43 12.63
CA GLY A 9 4.80 3.13 12.17
C GLY A 9 4.21 2.54 10.88
N GLU A 10 5.03 2.38 9.84
CA GLU A 10 4.58 1.84 8.55
C GLU A 10 4.13 0.37 8.66
N GLY A 11 4.85 -0.43 9.45
CA GLY A 11 4.53 -1.84 9.65
C GLY A 11 3.18 -2.07 10.31
N GLY A 12 2.79 -1.21 11.26
CA GLY A 12 1.49 -1.31 11.94
C GLY A 12 0.32 -0.80 11.10
N TYR A 13 0.55 0.22 10.29
CA TYR A 13 -0.49 0.87 9.48
C TYR A 13 -1.07 -0.07 8.40
N GLY A 14 -0.20 -0.79 7.68
CA GLY A 14 -0.57 -1.65 6.55
C GLY A 14 -1.72 -2.63 6.83
N PRO A 15 -1.68 -3.41 7.93
CA PRO A 15 -2.79 -4.30 8.28
C PRO A 15 -3.91 -3.62 9.09
N ALA A 16 -3.62 -2.58 9.88
CA ALA A 16 -4.61 -1.99 10.78
C ALA A 16 -5.70 -1.20 10.05
N ALA A 17 -5.33 -0.33 9.13
CA ALA A 17 -6.25 0.54 8.41
C ALA A 17 -7.31 -0.23 7.59
N PRO A 18 -6.95 -1.20 6.71
CA PRO A 18 -7.95 -1.98 5.98
C PRO A 18 -8.77 -2.87 6.92
N THR A 19 -8.23 -3.35 8.04
CA THR A 19 -9.05 -4.12 9.00
C THR A 19 -10.16 -3.24 9.59
N ILE A 20 -9.83 -2.05 10.11
CA ILE A 20 -10.81 -1.11 10.68
C ILE A 20 -11.86 -0.72 9.63
N LEU A 21 -11.42 -0.42 8.40
CA LEU A 21 -12.33 -0.05 7.32
C LEU A 21 -13.27 -1.21 6.95
N SER A 22 -12.79 -2.45 7.04
CA SER A 22 -13.63 -3.62 6.85
C SER A 22 -14.65 -3.80 7.99
N ASP A 23 -14.28 -3.46 9.23
CA ASP A 23 -15.17 -3.60 10.39
C ASP A 23 -16.30 -2.55 10.39
N VAL A 24 -16.03 -1.34 9.90
CA VAL A 24 -16.98 -0.21 9.92
C VAL A 24 -17.94 -0.22 8.75
N TYR A 25 -17.50 -0.66 7.57
CA TYR A 25 -18.29 -0.57 6.34
C TYR A 25 -18.91 -1.92 5.95
N PRO A 26 -20.21 -1.93 5.55
CA PRO A 26 -20.90 -3.15 5.13
C PRO A 26 -20.32 -3.69 3.82
N ILE A 27 -20.45 -5.00 3.60
CA ILE A 27 -19.77 -5.78 2.54
C ILE A 27 -20.03 -5.20 1.14
N GLU A 28 -21.22 -4.65 0.90
CA GLU A 28 -21.66 -4.09 -0.37
C GLU A 28 -20.82 -2.86 -0.76
N THR A 29 -20.49 -2.02 0.24
CA THR A 29 -19.74 -0.77 0.04
C THR A 29 -18.26 -0.91 0.33
N ARG A 30 -17.85 -1.94 1.09
CA ARG A 30 -16.47 -2.18 1.53
C ARG A 30 -15.46 -2.12 0.39
N GLY A 31 -15.77 -2.73 -0.75
CA GLY A 31 -14.90 -2.71 -1.93
C GLY A 31 -14.62 -1.29 -2.45
N ARG A 32 -15.64 -0.42 -2.49
CA ARG A 32 -15.47 0.98 -2.93
C ARG A 32 -14.61 1.78 -1.96
N VAL A 33 -14.82 1.59 -0.66
CA VAL A 33 -14.05 2.30 0.37
C VAL A 33 -12.58 1.83 0.37
N MET A 34 -12.34 0.52 0.19
CA MET A 34 -10.99 -0.01 -0.01
C MET A 34 -10.31 0.55 -1.26
N ALA A 35 -11.03 0.66 -2.37
CA ALA A 35 -10.49 1.24 -3.61
C ALA A 35 -10.06 2.69 -3.42
N ILE A 36 -10.88 3.52 -2.74
CA ILE A 36 -10.53 4.91 -2.40
C ILE A 36 -9.28 4.93 -1.51
N PHE A 37 -9.24 4.07 -0.49
CA PHE A 37 -8.09 3.96 0.42
C PHE A 37 -6.80 3.60 -0.32
N TYR A 38 -6.81 2.57 -1.17
CA TYR A 38 -5.62 2.16 -1.93
C TYR A 38 -5.22 3.15 -3.03
N THR A 39 -6.15 3.97 -3.53
CA THR A 39 -5.85 5.07 -4.47
C THR A 39 -4.99 6.16 -3.82
N ALA A 40 -5.02 6.29 -2.49
CA ALA A 40 -4.17 7.23 -1.78
C ALA A 40 -2.67 6.92 -1.95
N ILE A 41 -2.29 5.66 -2.17
CA ILE A 41 -0.89 5.26 -2.38
C ILE A 41 -0.31 5.91 -3.65
N PRO A 42 -0.83 5.64 -4.87
CA PRO A 42 -0.26 6.24 -6.08
C PRO A 42 -0.40 7.76 -6.11
N VAL A 43 -1.50 8.32 -5.60
CA VAL A 43 -1.68 9.79 -5.52
C VAL A 43 -0.65 10.41 -4.57
N GLY A 44 -0.46 9.82 -3.39
CA GLY A 44 0.53 10.27 -2.41
C GLY A 44 1.96 10.16 -2.93
N SER A 45 2.29 9.07 -3.65
CA SER A 45 3.58 8.91 -4.30
C SER A 45 3.82 9.98 -5.37
N ALA A 46 2.84 10.25 -6.24
CA ALA A 46 2.95 11.27 -7.29
C ALA A 46 3.16 12.67 -6.68
N LEU A 47 2.35 13.05 -5.68
CA LEU A 47 2.51 14.31 -4.96
C LEU A 47 3.87 14.39 -4.25
N GLY A 48 4.30 13.28 -3.61
CA GLY A 48 5.58 13.19 -2.93
C GLY A 48 6.77 13.41 -3.85
N TYR A 49 6.76 12.83 -5.05
CA TYR A 49 7.82 13.05 -6.04
C TYR A 49 7.85 14.50 -6.54
N VAL A 50 6.70 15.08 -6.87
CA VAL A 50 6.63 16.46 -7.38
C VAL A 50 7.05 17.47 -6.32
N ILE A 51 6.42 17.40 -5.14
CA ILE A 51 6.68 18.34 -4.04
C ILE A 51 8.09 18.13 -3.49
N GLY A 52 8.50 16.87 -3.28
CA GLY A 52 9.83 16.53 -2.79
C GLY A 52 10.94 16.94 -3.76
N GLY A 53 10.73 16.77 -5.07
CA GLY A 53 11.66 17.21 -6.10
C GLY A 53 11.83 18.73 -6.13
N LEU A 54 10.73 19.47 -6.13
CA LEU A 54 10.74 20.94 -6.14
C LEU A 54 11.42 21.51 -4.88
N ILE A 55 11.03 21.02 -3.70
CA ILE A 55 11.60 21.46 -2.43
C ILE A 55 13.07 21.06 -2.33
N GLY A 56 13.42 19.84 -2.75
CA GLY A 56 14.79 19.35 -2.75
C GLY A 56 15.71 20.21 -3.62
N ALA A 57 15.22 20.67 -4.77
CA ALA A 57 15.98 21.52 -5.69
C ALA A 57 16.18 22.96 -5.19
N HIS A 58 15.17 23.56 -4.55
CA HIS A 58 15.22 24.98 -4.17
C HIS A 58 15.61 25.24 -2.72
N PHE A 59 15.19 24.38 -1.79
CA PHE A 59 15.36 24.58 -0.35
C PHE A 59 16.24 23.50 0.29
N GLY A 60 16.48 22.39 -0.41
CA GLY A 60 17.28 21.26 0.06
C GLY A 60 16.44 20.15 0.71
N TRP A 61 17.03 18.95 0.79
CA TRP A 61 16.32 17.72 1.17
C TRP A 61 15.69 17.74 2.57
N ARG A 62 16.21 18.55 3.50
CA ARG A 62 15.71 18.65 4.89
C ARG A 62 14.29 19.24 4.94
N TRP A 63 13.97 20.17 4.05
CA TRP A 63 12.66 20.83 4.03
C TRP A 63 11.52 19.91 3.60
N ALA A 64 11.81 18.86 2.82
CA ALA A 64 10.83 17.83 2.52
C ALA A 64 10.31 17.15 3.81
N PHE A 65 11.19 16.92 4.79
CA PHE A 65 10.81 16.36 6.09
C PHE A 65 10.00 17.36 6.93
N TYR A 66 10.37 18.63 6.95
CA TYR A 66 9.64 19.66 7.69
C TYR A 66 8.25 19.94 7.11
N LEU A 67 8.03 19.68 5.83
CA LEU A 67 6.72 19.84 5.21
C LEU A 67 5.79 18.64 5.48
N VAL A 68 6.34 17.42 5.46
CA VAL A 68 5.54 16.18 5.61
C VAL A 68 5.30 15.81 7.08
N ALA A 69 6.24 16.09 7.97
CA ALA A 69 6.13 15.68 9.37
C ALA A 69 4.97 16.36 10.13
N PRO A 70 4.72 17.68 10.02
CA PRO A 70 3.63 18.34 10.74
C PRO A 70 2.23 17.80 10.42
N PRO A 71 1.79 17.65 9.14
CA PRO A 71 0.48 17.10 8.85
C PRO A 71 0.37 15.63 9.28
N GLY A 72 1.45 14.84 9.14
CA GLY A 72 1.48 13.46 9.63
C GLY A 72 1.33 13.36 11.15
N LEU A 73 2.02 14.22 11.90
CA LEU A 73 1.92 14.28 13.36
C LEU A 73 0.53 14.76 13.80
N LEU A 74 -0.04 15.76 13.12
CA LEU A 74 -1.38 16.24 13.39
C LEU A 74 -2.43 15.14 13.19
N LEU A 75 -2.37 14.42 12.06
CA LEU A 75 -3.27 13.29 11.80
C LEU A 75 -3.08 12.17 12.83
N GLY A 76 -1.83 11.85 13.19
CA GLY A 76 -1.54 10.89 14.25
C GLY A 76 -2.12 11.30 15.60
N LEU A 77 -2.06 12.59 15.94
CA LEU A 77 -2.65 13.14 17.17
C LEU A 77 -4.18 13.10 17.14
N LEU A 78 -4.79 13.43 15.99
CA LEU A 78 -6.24 13.35 15.81
C LEU A 78 -6.76 11.91 15.94
N CYS A 79 -5.98 10.92 15.51
CA CYS A 79 -6.30 9.51 15.70
C CYS A 79 -6.40 9.11 17.19
N PHE A 80 -5.66 9.75 18.11
CA PHE A 80 -5.83 9.49 19.55
C PHE A 80 -7.18 9.95 20.08
N TRP A 81 -7.81 10.93 19.44
CA TRP A 81 -9.13 11.43 19.82
C TRP A 81 -10.27 10.66 19.17
N GLN A 82 -9.97 9.86 18.14
CA GLN A 82 -10.97 9.04 17.49
C GLN A 82 -11.36 7.88 18.41
N ARG A 83 -12.66 7.79 18.72
CA ARG A 83 -13.23 6.67 19.46
C ARG A 83 -13.16 5.43 18.58
N ASP A 84 -12.72 4.30 19.14
CA ASP A 84 -12.58 3.05 18.39
C ASP A 84 -13.92 2.72 17.68
N PRO A 85 -13.96 2.75 16.34
CA PRO A 85 -15.18 2.50 15.58
C PRO A 85 -15.76 1.11 15.82
N ARG A 86 -14.91 0.15 16.23
CA ARG A 86 -15.31 -1.22 16.58
C ARG A 86 -16.23 -1.23 17.80
N VAL A 87 -16.11 -0.24 18.69
CA VAL A 87 -16.97 -0.10 19.86
C VAL A 87 -18.41 0.28 19.48
N VAL A 88 -18.58 0.99 18.36
CA VAL A 88 -19.91 1.41 17.85
C VAL A 88 -20.55 0.32 16.99
N ALA A 89 -19.75 -0.52 16.32
CA ALA A 89 -20.21 -1.68 15.56
C ALA A 89 -20.63 -2.90 16.42
N HIS A 90 -20.57 -2.78 17.77
CA HIS A 90 -20.79 -3.86 18.73
C HIS A 90 -22.18 -4.52 18.76
N HIS A 91 -23.13 -4.14 17.89
CA HIS A 91 -24.40 -4.87 17.82
C HIS A 91 -24.29 -6.31 17.28
N VAL A 92 -23.09 -6.76 16.84
CA VAL A 92 -22.85 -8.15 16.41
C VAL A 92 -21.50 -8.71 16.89
N VAL A 93 -21.11 -8.51 18.14
CA VAL A 93 -19.97 -9.27 18.70
C VAL A 93 -20.46 -10.60 19.25
N GLN A 94 -20.46 -11.60 18.38
CA GLN A 94 -20.21 -12.96 18.84
C GLN A 94 -18.82 -12.97 19.47
N GLU A 95 -18.70 -13.49 20.69
CA GLU A 95 -17.41 -13.73 21.33
C GLU A 95 -16.53 -14.55 20.38
N SER A 96 -15.53 -13.92 19.77
CA SER A 96 -14.59 -14.65 18.95
C SER A 96 -13.78 -15.56 19.88
N PRO A 97 -13.74 -16.88 19.65
CA PRO A 97 -13.04 -17.81 20.53
C PRO A 97 -11.57 -17.41 20.69
N ARG A 98 -10.99 -17.68 21.88
CA ARG A 98 -9.56 -17.42 22.17
C ARG A 98 -8.69 -17.99 21.05
N ARG A 99 -8.11 -17.10 20.22
CA ARG A 99 -7.24 -17.48 19.10
C ARG A 99 -6.01 -18.20 19.64
N ARG A 100 -5.78 -19.43 19.20
CA ARG A 100 -4.60 -20.21 19.59
C ARG A 100 -3.49 -20.05 18.55
N LEU A 101 -2.23 -20.27 18.93
CA LEU A 101 -1.10 -20.35 17.98
C LEU A 101 -1.37 -21.34 16.83
N ALA A 102 -2.10 -22.42 17.12
CA ALA A 102 -2.55 -23.39 16.12
C ALA A 102 -3.43 -22.78 15.02
N ASP A 103 -4.23 -21.76 15.31
CA ASP A 103 -5.09 -21.10 14.32
C ASP A 103 -4.28 -20.25 13.34
N TYR A 104 -3.16 -19.67 13.80
CA TYR A 104 -2.21 -19.00 12.91
C TYR A 104 -1.45 -19.98 12.03
N LEU A 105 -1.04 -21.13 12.58
CA LEU A 105 -0.39 -22.19 11.80
C LEU A 105 -1.31 -22.77 10.72
N ARG A 106 -2.64 -22.74 10.92
CA ARG A 106 -3.62 -23.14 9.91
C ARG A 106 -3.64 -22.22 8.69
N LEU A 107 -3.27 -20.93 8.82
CA LEU A 107 -3.16 -20.01 7.68
C LEU A 107 -2.15 -20.52 6.64
N PHE A 108 -1.03 -21.08 7.10
CA PHE A 108 -0.04 -21.70 6.22
C PHE A 108 -0.55 -22.95 5.49
N ARG A 109 -1.69 -23.51 5.89
CA ARG A 109 -2.34 -24.63 5.18
C ARG A 109 -3.34 -24.17 4.13
N THR A 110 -3.74 -22.89 4.17
CA THR A 110 -4.67 -22.30 3.20
C THR A 110 -3.91 -21.95 1.92
N ARG A 111 -4.17 -22.70 0.85
CA ARG A 111 -3.48 -22.52 -0.46
C ARG A 111 -3.56 -21.07 -0.96
N SER A 112 -4.72 -20.44 -0.81
CA SER A 112 -4.98 -19.04 -1.14
C SER A 112 -4.06 -18.05 -0.42
N TYR A 113 -3.81 -18.28 0.88
CA TYR A 113 -2.92 -17.45 1.67
C TYR A 113 -1.47 -17.62 1.21
N LEU A 114 -1.02 -18.86 1.02
CA LEU A 114 0.33 -19.13 0.53
C LEU A 114 0.59 -18.53 -0.85
N ILE A 115 -0.35 -18.68 -1.79
CA ILE A 115 -0.21 -18.12 -3.15
C ILE A 115 -0.07 -16.59 -3.07
N ASN A 116 -0.89 -15.92 -2.27
CA ASN A 116 -0.83 -14.47 -2.13
C ASN A 116 0.50 -14.03 -1.47
N CYS A 117 0.95 -14.69 -0.41
CA CYS A 117 2.24 -14.41 0.21
C CYS A 117 3.42 -14.58 -0.78
N VAL A 118 3.41 -15.66 -1.56
CA VAL A 118 4.46 -15.91 -2.56
C VAL A 118 4.40 -14.88 -3.69
N ALA A 119 3.21 -14.58 -4.21
CA ALA A 119 3.02 -13.56 -5.24
C ALA A 119 3.54 -12.20 -4.77
N GLN A 120 3.19 -11.79 -3.54
CA GLN A 120 3.65 -10.52 -2.98
C GLN A 120 5.15 -10.49 -2.71
N THR A 121 5.75 -11.61 -2.32
CA THR A 121 7.20 -11.73 -2.14
C THR A 121 7.92 -11.57 -3.48
N LEU A 122 7.44 -12.26 -4.52
CA LEU A 122 8.02 -12.15 -5.87
C LEU A 122 7.85 -10.75 -6.45
N MET A 123 6.67 -10.14 -6.29
CA MET A 123 6.40 -8.77 -6.72
C MET A 123 7.38 -7.80 -6.04
N THR A 124 7.56 -7.93 -4.71
CA THR A 124 8.48 -7.08 -3.95
C THR A 124 9.93 -7.29 -4.36
N PHE A 125 10.33 -8.55 -4.62
CA PHE A 125 11.67 -8.89 -5.10
C PHE A 125 11.96 -8.26 -6.47
N VAL A 126 11.04 -8.38 -7.43
CA VAL A 126 11.18 -7.77 -8.77
C VAL A 126 11.22 -6.25 -8.65
N THR A 127 10.33 -5.65 -7.87
CA THR A 127 10.27 -4.19 -7.69
C THR A 127 11.55 -3.64 -7.08
N GLY A 128 12.04 -4.27 -6.00
CA GLY A 128 13.31 -3.89 -5.36
C GLY A 128 14.52 -4.14 -6.25
N GLY A 129 14.52 -5.27 -6.97
CA GLY A 129 15.56 -5.62 -7.93
C GLY A 129 15.67 -4.58 -9.06
N LEU A 130 14.56 -4.21 -9.68
CA LEU A 130 14.54 -3.15 -10.69
C LEU A 130 15.02 -1.81 -10.14
N GLY A 131 14.58 -1.43 -8.93
CA GLY A 131 15.00 -0.18 -8.29
C GLY A 131 16.52 -0.07 -8.08
N PHE A 132 17.20 -1.19 -7.80
CA PHE A 132 18.66 -1.23 -7.63
C PHE A 132 19.41 -1.35 -8.97
N TRP A 133 18.98 -2.28 -9.83
CA TRP A 133 19.74 -2.65 -11.03
C TRP A 133 19.56 -1.69 -12.19
N VAL A 134 18.41 -1.03 -12.33
CA VAL A 134 18.16 -0.10 -13.46
C VAL A 134 19.12 1.10 -13.45
N PRO A 135 19.32 1.83 -12.33
CA PRO A 135 20.31 2.91 -12.29
C PRO A 135 21.73 2.42 -12.54
N ALA A 136 22.10 1.23 -12.03
CA ALA A 136 23.42 0.64 -12.24
C ALA A 136 23.66 0.29 -13.72
N TYR A 137 22.65 -0.27 -14.39
CA TYR A 137 22.71 -0.59 -15.81
C TYR A 137 22.83 0.65 -16.70
N LEU A 138 22.07 1.72 -16.41
CA LEU A 138 22.16 2.99 -17.14
C LEU A 138 23.54 3.63 -17.03
N ARG A 139 24.14 3.58 -15.84
CA ARG A 139 25.53 4.03 -15.62
C ARG A 139 26.54 3.20 -16.43
N TYR A 140 26.39 1.88 -16.46
CA TYR A 140 27.25 1.00 -17.25
C TYR A 140 27.19 1.30 -18.75
N ARG A 141 26.03 1.73 -19.27
CA ARG A 141 25.83 2.07 -20.68
C ARG A 141 26.23 3.51 -21.05
N ASN A 142 26.91 4.25 -20.15
CA ASN A 142 27.27 5.67 -20.32
C ASN A 142 26.09 6.58 -20.70
N GLN A 143 24.86 6.20 -20.33
CA GLN A 143 23.68 7.04 -20.50
C GLN A 143 23.65 8.10 -19.39
N SER A 144 23.20 9.31 -19.72
CA SER A 144 23.02 10.36 -18.70
C SER A 144 22.10 9.86 -17.58
N SER A 145 22.61 9.89 -16.35
CA SER A 145 21.92 9.37 -15.18
C SER A 145 20.58 10.07 -14.94
N ASP A 146 20.47 11.34 -15.30
CA ASP A 146 19.30 12.17 -15.06
C ASP A 146 18.15 11.83 -16.02
N VAL A 147 18.44 11.67 -17.32
CA VAL A 147 17.40 11.33 -18.32
C VAL A 147 16.90 9.90 -18.11
N GLY A 148 17.81 8.96 -17.83
CA GLY A 148 17.46 7.57 -17.59
C GLY A 148 16.61 7.36 -16.32
N MET A 149 16.94 8.08 -15.23
CA MET A 149 16.12 8.03 -14.00
C MET A 149 14.76 8.72 -14.18
N THR A 150 14.69 9.81 -14.95
CA THR A 150 13.43 10.51 -15.24
C THR A 150 12.50 9.64 -16.08
N ILE A 151 13.01 9.01 -17.15
CA ILE A 151 12.23 8.10 -18.00
C ILE A 151 11.77 6.88 -17.20
N PHE A 152 12.65 6.27 -16.40
CA PHE A 152 12.28 5.13 -15.56
C PHE A 152 11.22 5.49 -14.51
N GLY A 153 11.35 6.65 -13.86
CA GLY A 153 10.34 7.17 -12.94
C GLY A 153 9.01 7.40 -13.64
N LEU A 154 9.02 7.99 -14.84
CA LEU A 154 7.81 8.21 -15.63
C LEU A 154 7.14 6.88 -16.04
N ILE A 155 7.91 5.90 -16.52
CA ILE A 155 7.42 4.56 -16.84
C ILE A 155 6.83 3.90 -15.59
N THR A 156 7.48 4.02 -14.43
CA THR A 156 7.00 3.41 -13.18
C THR A 156 5.69 4.03 -12.71
N VAL A 157 5.56 5.35 -12.80
CA VAL A 157 4.33 6.07 -12.46
C VAL A 157 3.20 5.73 -13.44
N VAL A 158 3.47 5.78 -14.75
CA VAL A 158 2.47 5.47 -15.78
C VAL A 158 2.07 4.00 -15.72
N ALA A 159 3.02 3.07 -15.65
CA ALA A 159 2.74 1.64 -15.54
C ALA A 159 2.04 1.30 -14.23
N GLY A 160 2.43 1.93 -13.11
CA GLY A 160 1.79 1.75 -11.80
C GLY A 160 0.36 2.28 -11.75
N LEU A 161 0.12 3.47 -12.31
CA LEU A 161 -1.24 4.03 -12.42
C LEU A 161 -2.09 3.22 -13.39
N ALA A 162 -1.56 2.86 -14.56
CA ALA A 162 -2.26 2.06 -15.54
C ALA A 162 -2.58 0.65 -15.00
N SER A 163 -1.65 0.00 -14.30
CA SER A 163 -1.88 -1.32 -13.70
C SER A 163 -2.92 -1.25 -12.58
N THR A 164 -2.88 -0.21 -11.74
CA THR A 164 -3.88 -0.03 -10.67
C THR A 164 -5.28 0.20 -11.25
N LEU A 165 -5.41 1.05 -12.28
CA LEU A 165 -6.69 1.36 -12.91
C LEU A 165 -7.22 0.18 -13.73
N LEU A 166 -6.39 -0.44 -14.57
CA LEU A 166 -6.78 -1.61 -15.36
C LEU A 166 -7.08 -2.82 -14.46
N GLY A 167 -6.25 -3.04 -13.44
CA GLY A 167 -6.46 -4.08 -12.44
C GLY A 167 -7.80 -3.90 -11.71
N GLY A 168 -8.14 -2.67 -11.30
CA GLY A 168 -9.43 -2.35 -10.69
C GLY A 168 -10.62 -2.59 -11.62
N VAL A 169 -10.55 -2.14 -12.88
CA VAL A 169 -11.63 -2.33 -13.87
C VAL A 169 -11.83 -3.80 -14.24
N ILE A 170 -10.73 -4.55 -14.39
CA ILE A 170 -10.77 -5.99 -14.65
C ILE A 170 -11.34 -6.73 -13.42
N ALA A 171 -10.89 -6.38 -12.21
CA ALA A 171 -11.40 -6.92 -10.96
C ALA A 171 -12.92 -6.74 -10.81
N ASP A 172 -13.41 -5.52 -11.07
CA ASP A 172 -14.83 -5.18 -10.98
C ASP A 172 -15.66 -5.85 -12.07
N ARG A 173 -15.13 -6.01 -13.29
CA ARG A 173 -15.81 -6.77 -14.36
C ARG A 173 -15.93 -8.25 -14.05
N PHE A 174 -14.94 -8.85 -13.40
CA PHE A 174 -15.00 -10.27 -13.01
C PHE A 174 -15.87 -10.53 -11.77
N ARG A 175 -16.19 -9.49 -10.98
CA ARG A 175 -17.07 -9.56 -9.81
C ARG A 175 -18.51 -9.98 -10.13
N SER A 176 -19.04 -9.62 -11.31
CA SER A 176 -20.43 -9.91 -11.68
C SER A 176 -20.66 -11.33 -12.20
N ARG A 177 -19.60 -12.12 -12.43
CA ARG A 177 -19.69 -13.41 -13.15
C ARG A 177 -19.35 -14.64 -12.31
N PHE A 178 -18.59 -14.52 -11.21
CA PHE A 178 -18.24 -15.66 -10.35
C PHE A 178 -18.12 -15.28 -8.86
N GLY A 179 -18.85 -15.97 -7.98
CA GLY A 179 -18.63 -15.90 -6.53
C GLY A 179 -17.28 -16.53 -6.17
N GLY A 180 -16.36 -15.76 -5.57
CA GLY A 180 -14.98 -16.20 -5.26
C GLY A 180 -13.86 -15.45 -6.00
N SER A 181 -14.19 -14.35 -6.69
CA SER A 181 -13.30 -13.56 -7.55
C SER A 181 -12.07 -12.93 -6.89
N TYR A 182 -12.08 -12.68 -5.57
CA TYR A 182 -10.94 -12.09 -4.86
C TYR A 182 -9.64 -12.91 -4.98
N LEU A 183 -9.75 -14.22 -5.18
CA LEU A 183 -8.60 -15.12 -5.28
C LEU A 183 -7.98 -15.21 -6.68
N TRP A 184 -8.78 -14.99 -7.71
CA TRP A 184 -8.33 -15.06 -9.10
C TRP A 184 -7.73 -13.74 -9.57
N VAL A 185 -8.30 -12.62 -9.11
CA VAL A 185 -7.81 -11.27 -9.45
C VAL A 185 -6.48 -10.96 -8.77
N SER A 186 -6.23 -11.48 -7.56
CA SER A 186 -4.94 -11.31 -6.88
C SER A 186 -3.77 -12.07 -7.53
N GLY A 187 -4.04 -12.95 -8.51
CA GLY A 187 -3.04 -13.76 -9.21
C GLY A 187 -2.61 -13.21 -10.58
N ILE A 188 -3.20 -12.09 -11.03
CA ILE A 188 -2.84 -11.36 -12.25
C ILE A 188 -2.29 -10.00 -11.84
#